data_AF-A0AAF0CQN2-F1
#
_entry.id   AF-A0AAF0CQN2-F1
#
_cell.length_a   1.000
_cell.length_b   1.000
_cell.length_c   1.000
_cell.angle_alpha   90.00
_cell.angle_beta   90.00
_cell.angle_gamma   90.00
#
_symmetry.space_group_name_H-M   'P 1'
#
loop_
_entity.id
_entity.type
_entity.pdbx_description
1 polymer ?
#
loop_
_entity_poly.entity_id
_entity_poly.type
_entity_poly.pdbx_seq_one_letter_code
_entity_poly.pdbx_strand_id
1 'polypeptide(L)' 'MRVDPKLWAEIQSWADQEMRSVNGQIEYLLREAVRKRRGRAADNDPTSTDESSNP' A
#
# COMPACT_ATOMS: atom_id res chain seq x y z
N MET A 1 7.82 -18.70 8.23
CA MET A 1 7.45 -17.27 8.39
C MET A 1 6.56 -17.17 9.61
N ARG A 2 6.84 -16.28 10.56
CA ARG A 2 5.97 -16.05 11.73
C ARG A 2 5.15 -14.80 11.46
N VAL A 3 3.84 -14.97 11.31
CA VAL A 3 2.86 -13.90 11.19
C VAL A 3 1.92 -14.04 12.37
N ASP A 4 1.54 -12.91 12.97
CA ASP A 4 0.54 -12.92 14.04
C ASP A 4 -0.77 -13.58 13.54
N PRO A 5 -1.32 -14.58 14.25
CA PRO A 5 -2.53 -15.28 13.81
C PRO A 5 -3.75 -14.37 13.62
N LYS A 6 -3.85 -13.28 14.40
CA LYS A 6 -4.92 -12.29 14.26
C LYS A 6 -4.76 -11.49 12.97
N LEU A 7 -3.54 -11.05 12.67
CA LEU A 7 -3.24 -10.37 11.41
C LEU A 7 -3.52 -11.30 10.21
N TRP A 8 -3.20 -12.58 10.31
CA TRP A 8 -3.53 -13.55 9.28
C TRP A 8 -5.04 -13.66 9.04
N ALA A 9 -5.83 -13.75 10.11
CA ALA A 9 -7.29 -13.80 10.03
C ALA A 9 -7.89 -12.54 9.38
N GLU A 10 -7.33 -11.36 9.70
CA GLU A 10 -7.75 -10.09 9.08
C GLU A 10 -7.44 -10.07 7.58
N ILE A 11 -6.26 -10.51 7.15
CA ILE A 11 -5.88 -10.59 5.73
C ILE A 11 -6.77 -11.60 5.00
N GLN A 12 -7.05 -12.75 5.60
CA GLN A 12 -7.92 -13.76 5.00
C GLN A 12 -9.35 -13.25 4.82
N SER A 13 -9.93 -12.63 5.85
CA SER A 13 -11.28 -12.05 5.77
C SER A 13 -11.38 -10.98 4.69
N TRP A 14 -10.34 -10.15 4.53
CA TRP A 14 -10.30 -9.15 3.48
C TRP A 14 -10.20 -9.78 2.08
N ALA A 15 -9.36 -10.81 1.92
CA ALA A 15 -9.27 -11.55 0.66
C ALA A 15 -10.62 -12.17 0.26
N ASP A 16 -11.34 -12.75 1.23
CA ASP A 16 -12.67 -13.33 1.00
C ASP A 16 -13.70 -12.27 0.57
N GLN A 17 -13.67 -11.09 1.19
CA GLN A 17 -14.54 -9.96 0.82
C GLN A 17 -14.29 -9.45 -0.60
N GLU A 18 -13.05 -9.46 -1.07
CA GLU A 18 -12.68 -9.07 -2.44
C GLU A 18 -12.77 -10.22 -3.45
N MET A 19 -13.26 -11.41 -3.06
CA MET A 19 -13.25 -12.63 -3.87
C MET A 19 -11.87 -12.92 -4.47
N ARG A 20 -10.81 -12.74 -3.68
CA ARG A 20 -9.41 -12.93 -4.08
C ARG A 20 -8.79 -14.09 -3.30
N SER A 21 -7.76 -14.72 -3.88
CA SER A 21 -6.90 -15.61 -3.09
C SER A 21 -6.12 -14.82 -2.03
N VAL A 22 -5.86 -15.45 -0.90
CA VAL A 22 -5.07 -14.86 0.20
C VAL A 22 -3.67 -14.43 -0.27
N ASN A 23 -3.02 -15.25 -1.11
CA ASN A 23 -1.72 -14.90 -1.69
C ASN A 23 -1.80 -13.67 -2.61
N GLY A 24 -2.86 -13.55 -3.41
CA GLY A 24 -3.10 -12.36 -4.22
C GLY A 24 -3.32 -11.12 -3.37
N GLN A 25 -4.01 -11.25 -2.24
CA GLN A 25 -4.22 -10.14 -1.31
C GLN A 25 -2.92 -9.69 -0.66
N ILE A 26 -2.07 -10.63 -0.24
CA ILE A 26 -0.74 -10.34 0.30
C ILE A 26 0.10 -9.61 -0.74
N GLU A 27 0.13 -10.08 -1.99
CA GLU A 27 0.89 -9.43 -3.06
C GLU A 27 0.42 -7.99 -3.31
N TYR A 28 -0.90 -7.79 -3.36
CA TYR A 28 -1.48 -6.45 -3.50
C TYR A 28 -1.02 -5.52 -2.37
N LEU A 29 -1.13 -5.95 -1.12
CA LEU A 29 -0.71 -5.17 0.04
C LEU A 29 0.79 -4.83 0.03
N LEU A 30 1.63 -5.78 -0.38
CA LEU A 30 3.07 -5.55 -0.50
C LEU A 30 3.39 -4.54 -1.60
N ARG A 31 2.71 -4.62 -2.76
CA ARG A 31 2.84 -3.64 -3.84
C ARG A 31 2.44 -2.24 -3.38
N GLU A 32 1.31 -2.13 -2.68
CA GLU A 32 0.84 -0.89 -2.08
C GLU A 32 1.82 -0.32 -1.05
N ALA A 33 2.35 -1.15 -0.16
CA ALA A 33 3.33 -0.73 0.84
C ALA A 33 4.64 -0.23 0.20
N VAL A 34 5.14 -0.92 -0.83
CA VAL A 34 6.33 -0.49 -1.59
C VAL A 34 6.06 0.82 -2.32
N ARG A 35 4.90 0.95 -2.97
CA ARG A 35 4.49 2.19 -3.64
C ARG A 35 4.41 3.36 -2.67
N LYS A 36 3.76 3.18 -1.52
CA LYS A 36 3.67 4.19 -0.45
C LYS A 36 5.04 4.57 0.11
N ARG A 37 5.93 3.60 0.31
CA ARG A 37 7.30 3.86 0.76
C ARG A 37 8.09 4.69 -0.26
N ARG A 38 7.95 4.38 -1.56
CA ARG A 38 8.60 5.13 -2.65
C ARG A 38 7.99 6.52 -2.84
N GLY A 39 6.67 6.65 -2.77
CA GLY A 39 5.94 7.92 -2.90
C GLY A 39 6.20 8.87 -1.72
N ARG A 40 6.24 8.36 -0.48
CA ARG A 40 6.67 9.15 0.68
C ARG A 40 8.12 9.64 0.58
N ALA A 41 8.98 9.01 -0.22
CA ALA A 41 10.32 9.54 -0.47
C ALA A 41 10.30 10.75 -1.43
N ALA A 42 9.25 10.92 -2.23
CA ALA A 42 9.05 12.07 -3.10
C ALA A 42 8.27 13.21 -2.42
N ASP A 43 7.33 12.90 -1.52
CA ASP A 43 6.51 13.92 -0.82
C ASP A 43 7.23 14.62 0.35
N ASN A 44 8.44 14.18 0.73
CA ASN A 44 9.27 14.89 1.72
C ASN A 44 10.23 15.90 1.08
N ASP A 45 10.09 16.17 -0.21
CA ASP A 45 10.80 17.26 -0.88
C ASP A 45 9.90 18.51 -0.88
N PRO A 46 10.17 19.55 -0.07
CA PRO A 46 9.37 20.77 -0.01
C PRO A 46 9.42 21.61 -1.31
N THR A 47 10.06 21.10 -2.36
CA THR A 47 10.32 21.76 -3.64
C THR A 47 9.34 21.43 -4.75
N SER A 48 8.26 20.68 -4.49
CA SER A 48 7.10 20.71 -5.41
C SER A 48 6.31 22.00 -5.19
N THR A 49 6.96 23.12 -5.50
CA THR A 49 6.31 24.42 -5.68
C THR A 49 5.39 24.30 -6.89
N ASP A 50 4.12 24.55 -6.62
CA ASP A 50 3.08 24.99 -7.53
C ASP A 50 3.62 25.93 -8.63
N GLU A 51 4.04 25.36 -9.77
CA GLU A 51 4.45 26.11 -10.97
C GLU A 51 3.40 25.92 -12.09
N SER A 52 2.12 26.00 -11.74
CA SER A 52 0.99 26.00 -12.70
C SER A 52 0.13 27.25 -12.57
N SER A 53 0.74 28.39 -12.28
CA SER A 53 0.16 29.70 -12.56
C SER A 53 1.26 30.67 -12.96
N ASN A 54 1.46 30.80 -14.27
CA ASN A 54 2.06 31.99 -14.85
C ASN A 54 1.16 32.48 -16.00
N PRO A 55 1.02 33.81 -16.17
CA PRO A 55 -0.17 34.51 -16.69
C PRO A 55 -0.27 34.56 -18.22
#